data_AF-A0A1G5IMQ6-F1
#
_entry.id   AF-A0A1G5IMQ6-F1
#
_cell.length_a   1.000
_cell.length_b   1.000
_cell.length_c   1.000
_cell.angle_alpha   90.00
_cell.angle_beta   90.00
_cell.angle_gamma   90.00
#
_symmetry.space_group_name_H-M   'P 1'
#
loop_
_entity.id
_entity.type
_entity.pdbx_description
1 polymer ?
#
loop_
_entity_poly.entity_id
_entity_poly.type
_entity_poly.pdbx_seq_one_letter_code
_entity_poly.pdbx_strand_id
1 'polypeptide(L)'
;MNRVEGVNLHEKKGGSFNFPIYYNKQLAEAPIEALDLGVRSYHCLKRAGFSYIGELAEATAGGDILKTIRNCGTKSAHEIMEHMFIYQYEVLSPERREKFLRDVVEMNRHTGLGIIDE
;
A
#
# COMPACT_ATOMS: atom_id res chain seq x y z
N MET A 1 19.41 6.36 -3.21
CA MET A 1 18.06 6.22 -2.62
C MET A 1 17.49 4.93 -3.19
N ASN A 2 17.38 3.90 -2.36
CA ASN A 2 17.15 2.54 -2.85
C ASN A 2 15.66 2.32 -3.12
N ARG A 3 15.34 1.93 -4.36
CA ARG A 3 14.00 1.65 -4.87
C ARG A 3 13.81 0.13 -4.88
N VAL A 4 12.73 -0.37 -4.30
CA VAL A 4 12.36 -1.80 -4.37
C VAL A 4 10.96 -1.89 -4.97
N GLU A 5 10.76 -2.78 -5.93
CA GLU A 5 9.50 -2.97 -6.64
C GLU A 5 8.68 -4.10 -5.98
N GLY A 6 7.39 -3.84 -5.76
CA GLY A 6 6.44 -4.80 -5.18
C GLY A 6 5.97 -5.87 -6.16
N VAL A 7 5.10 -6.77 -5.70
CA VAL A 7 4.77 -8.05 -6.35
C VAL A 7 3.27 -8.29 -6.49
N ASN A 8 2.93 -9.23 -7.38
CA ASN A 8 1.68 -9.28 -8.14
C ASN A 8 0.62 -10.24 -7.56
N LEU A 9 -0.44 -9.74 -6.93
CA LEU A 9 -1.65 -10.50 -6.53
C LEU A 9 -2.66 -10.57 -7.69
N HIS A 10 -3.06 -11.78 -8.11
CA HIS A 10 -3.97 -12.00 -9.24
C HIS A 10 -5.45 -11.83 -8.84
N GLU A 11 -6.21 -11.01 -9.57
CA GLU A 11 -7.67 -11.01 -9.59
C GLU A 11 -8.21 -11.03 -11.04
N LYS A 12 -9.36 -11.68 -11.23
CA LYS A 12 -10.00 -11.91 -12.53
C LYS A 12 -10.48 -10.57 -13.13
N LYS A 13 -9.67 -9.96 -14.00
CA LYS A 13 -9.82 -8.63 -14.66
C LYS A 13 -9.56 -7.43 -13.74
N GLY A 14 -8.32 -6.93 -13.70
CA GLY A 14 -7.99 -5.63 -13.10
C GLY A 14 -6.47 -5.51 -12.89
N GLY A 15 -5.87 -4.42 -13.34
CA GLY A 15 -4.42 -4.24 -13.38
C GLY A 15 -3.73 -4.17 -12.01
N SER A 16 -2.40 -4.33 -11.98
CA SER A 16 -1.62 -4.10 -10.76
C SER A 16 -1.66 -2.61 -10.40
N PHE A 17 -2.16 -2.26 -9.22
CA PHE A 17 -2.08 -0.89 -8.70
C PHE A 17 -0.80 -0.69 -7.89
N ASN A 18 0.07 0.20 -8.37
CA ASN A 18 1.35 0.50 -7.75
C ASN A 18 1.41 1.97 -7.30
N PHE A 19 1.99 2.24 -6.13
CA PHE A 19 2.20 3.60 -5.65
C PHE A 19 3.51 3.70 -4.86
N PRO A 20 4.15 4.88 -4.80
CA PRO A 20 5.36 5.05 -4.01
C PRO A 20 5.00 5.11 -2.52
N ILE A 21 5.79 4.45 -1.67
CA ILE A 21 5.68 4.60 -0.22
C ILE A 21 6.79 5.53 0.26
N TYR A 22 6.43 6.67 0.83
CA TYR A 22 7.40 7.63 1.36
C TYR A 22 7.71 7.33 2.82
N TYR A 23 8.87 6.71 3.05
CA TYR A 23 9.34 6.40 4.39
C TYR A 23 9.85 7.67 5.11
N ASN A 24 9.25 8.00 6.25
CA ASN A 24 9.64 9.12 7.10
C ASN A 24 9.30 8.82 8.56
N LYS A 25 9.74 9.67 9.49
CA LYS A 25 9.53 9.47 10.93
C LYS A 25 8.06 9.30 11.31
N GLN A 26 7.17 10.10 10.71
CA GLN A 26 5.73 10.02 10.98
C GLN A 26 5.14 8.68 10.56
N LEU A 27 5.53 8.15 9.40
CA LEU A 27 5.12 6.81 8.96
C LEU A 27 5.68 5.71 9.88
N ALA A 28 6.96 5.83 10.26
CA ALA A 28 7.66 4.85 11.06
C ALA A 28 7.03 4.66 12.44
N GLU A 29 6.54 5.73 13.04
CA GLU A 29 5.95 5.74 14.39
C GLU A 29 4.43 5.60 14.39
N ALA A 30 3.77 5.66 13.22
CA ALA A 30 2.32 5.55 13.14
C ALA A 30 1.83 4.12 13.44
N PRO A 31 0.87 3.94 14.35
CA PRO A 31 0.31 2.62 14.64
C PRO A 31 -0.56 2.13 13.47
N ILE A 32 -0.63 0.81 13.25
CA ILE A 32 -1.48 0.24 12.18
C ILE A 32 -2.97 0.56 12.34
N GLU A 33 -3.40 0.91 13.56
CA GLU A 33 -4.74 1.43 13.87
C GLU A 33 -5.07 2.72 13.10
N ALA A 34 -4.05 3.52 12.74
CA ALA A 34 -4.25 4.74 11.94
C ALA A 34 -4.64 4.45 10.49
N LEU A 35 -4.55 3.20 10.03
CA LEU A 35 -5.03 2.80 8.72
C LEU A 35 -6.55 2.61 8.67
N ASP A 36 -7.28 2.59 9.80
CA ASP A 36 -8.74 2.36 9.84
C ASP A 36 -9.20 1.10 9.07
N LEU A 37 -8.49 -0.01 9.29
CA LEU A 37 -8.77 -1.28 8.62
C LEU A 37 -9.98 -1.98 9.26
N GLY A 38 -10.74 -2.70 8.43
CA GLY A 38 -11.71 -3.66 8.92
C GLY A 38 -11.08 -4.72 9.82
N VAL A 39 -11.87 -5.23 10.77
CA VAL A 39 -11.46 -6.16 11.84
C VAL A 39 -10.61 -7.33 11.32
N ARG A 40 -10.97 -7.90 10.17
CA ARG A 40 -10.23 -9.02 9.57
C ARG A 40 -8.81 -8.61 9.17
N SER A 41 -8.68 -7.51 8.44
CA SER A 41 -7.42 -7.03 7.87
C SER A 41 -6.50 -6.51 8.97
N TYR A 42 -7.05 -5.77 9.94
CA TYR A 42 -6.36 -5.40 11.18
C TYR A 42 -5.77 -6.63 11.90
N HIS A 43 -6.58 -7.67 12.12
CA HIS A 43 -6.10 -8.85 12.82
C HIS A 43 -5.14 -9.72 12.00
N CYS A 44 -5.13 -9.61 10.67
CA CYS A 44 -4.09 -10.25 9.85
C CYS A 44 -2.74 -9.61 10.16
N LEU A 45 -2.68 -8.26 10.17
CA LEU A 45 -1.46 -7.52 10.49
C LEU A 45 -0.99 -7.77 11.93
N LYS A 46 -1.88 -7.64 12.93
CA LYS A 46 -1.53 -7.91 14.33
C LYS A 46 -0.99 -9.31 14.56
N ARG A 47 -1.60 -10.34 13.93
CA ARG A 47 -1.14 -11.73 14.07
C ARG A 47 0.19 -11.99 13.36
N ALA A 48 0.49 -11.25 12.31
CA ALA A 48 1.78 -11.26 11.63
C ALA A 48 2.87 -10.50 12.41
N GLY A 49 2.51 -9.80 13.49
CA GLY A 49 3.45 -9.08 14.36
C GLY A 49 3.64 -7.61 14.00
N PHE A 50 2.89 -7.07 13.04
CA PHE A 50 2.96 -5.65 12.70
C PHE A 50 2.27 -4.79 13.77
N SER A 51 3.01 -3.84 14.30
CA SER A 51 2.53 -2.84 15.25
C SER A 51 2.49 -1.45 14.65
N TYR A 52 3.43 -1.13 13.75
CA TYR A 52 3.58 0.18 13.12
C TYR A 52 3.50 0.10 11.59
N ILE A 53 3.03 1.18 10.98
CA ILE A 53 2.92 1.30 9.51
C ILE A 53 4.30 1.25 8.85
N GLY A 54 5.35 1.76 9.51
CA GLY A 54 6.73 1.65 9.02
C GLY A 54 7.19 0.21 8.80
N GLU A 55 6.88 -0.69 9.75
CA GLU A 55 7.23 -2.12 9.65
C GLU A 55 6.52 -2.77 8.46
N LEU A 56 5.24 -2.45 8.28
CA LEU A 56 4.45 -2.91 7.14
C LEU A 56 5.01 -2.38 5.81
N ALA A 57 5.37 -1.10 5.76
CA ALA A 57 5.94 -0.45 4.57
C ALA A 57 7.26 -1.12 4.14
N GLU A 58 8.17 -1.38 5.08
CA GLU A 58 9.43 -2.08 4.81
C GLU A 58 9.20 -3.51 4.31
N ALA A 59 8.30 -4.24 4.96
CA ALA A 59 7.99 -5.61 4.59
C ALA A 59 7.36 -5.71 3.19
N THR A 60 6.52 -4.74 2.82
CA THR A 60 5.85 -4.68 1.51
C THR A 60 6.79 -4.23 0.40
N ALA A 61 7.76 -3.37 0.72
CA ALA A 61 8.81 -3.00 -0.22
C ALA A 61 9.65 -4.22 -0.63
N GLY A 62 9.89 -5.18 0.27
CA GLY A 62 10.71 -6.36 0.03
C GLY A 62 10.02 -7.52 -0.72
N GLY A 63 8.72 -7.46 -0.99
CA GLY A 63 7.99 -8.56 -1.64
C GLY A 63 6.52 -8.67 -1.22
N ASP A 64 5.88 -9.82 -1.51
CA ASP A 64 4.42 -9.98 -1.46
C ASP A 64 4.04 -10.46 -0.07
N ILE A 65 4.54 -9.76 0.95
CA ILE A 65 4.45 -10.24 2.32
C ILE A 65 2.99 -10.47 2.70
N LEU A 66 2.07 -9.66 2.18
CA LEU A 66 0.63 -9.77 2.42
C LEU A 66 0.05 -11.12 1.97
N LYS A 67 0.55 -11.72 0.88
CA LYS A 67 0.16 -13.09 0.46
C LYS A 67 0.57 -14.17 1.46
N THR A 68 1.65 -13.93 2.19
CA THR A 68 2.22 -14.92 3.11
C THR A 68 1.57 -14.87 4.50
N ILE A 69 0.85 -13.79 4.81
CA ILE A 69 0.17 -13.63 6.10
C ILE A 69 -1.00 -14.61 6.19
N ARG A 70 -0.99 -15.45 7.23
CA ARG A 70 -2.04 -16.41 7.50
C ARG A 70 -3.41 -15.70 7.62
N ASN A 71 -4.40 -16.21 6.89
CA ASN A 71 -5.76 -15.67 6.81
C ASN A 71 -5.91 -14.31 6.10
N CYS A 72 -4.83 -13.76 5.54
CA CYS A 72 -4.88 -12.57 4.68
C CYS A 72 -5.19 -12.98 3.24
N GLY A 73 -6.48 -13.05 2.90
CA GLY A 73 -6.92 -13.31 1.53
C GLY A 73 -6.81 -12.05 0.65
N THR A 74 -7.02 -12.19 -0.65
CA THR A 74 -6.92 -11.09 -1.63
C THR A 74 -7.66 -9.82 -1.21
N LYS A 75 -8.90 -9.95 -0.74
CA LYS A 75 -9.69 -8.80 -0.25
C LYS A 75 -9.02 -8.05 0.92
N SER A 76 -8.45 -8.79 1.88
CA SER A 76 -7.76 -8.17 3.01
C SER A 76 -6.44 -7.52 2.58
N ALA A 77 -5.71 -8.17 1.67
CA ALA A 77 -4.48 -7.59 1.13
C ALA A 77 -4.76 -6.30 0.34
N HIS A 78 -5.83 -6.28 -0.48
CA HIS A 78 -6.26 -5.08 -1.20
C HIS A 78 -6.65 -3.96 -0.24
N GLU A 79 -7.50 -4.24 0.75
CA GLU A 79 -7.89 -3.25 1.77
C GLU A 79 -6.67 -2.67 2.50
N ILE A 80 -5.69 -3.50 2.86
CA ILE A 80 -4.45 -3.02 3.50
C ILE A 80 -3.69 -2.05 2.58
N MET A 81 -3.54 -2.38 1.31
CA MET A 81 -2.82 -1.53 0.35
C MET A 81 -3.58 -0.26 -0.02
N GLU A 82 -4.91 -0.33 -0.13
CA GLU A 82 -5.79 0.83 -0.36
C GLU A 82 -5.69 1.82 0.80
N HIS A 83 -5.82 1.34 2.04
CA HIS A 83 -5.71 2.21 3.21
C HIS A 83 -4.28 2.74 3.42
N MET A 84 -3.25 1.98 3.05
CA MET A 84 -1.86 2.49 3.02
C MET A 84 -1.70 3.63 2.00
N PHE A 85 -2.31 3.51 0.81
CA PHE A 85 -2.31 4.57 -0.20
C PHE A 85 -3.02 5.83 0.32
N ILE A 86 -4.21 5.68 0.91
CA ILE A 86 -4.99 6.78 1.48
C ILE A 86 -4.17 7.47 2.57
N TYR A 87 -3.60 6.71 3.50
CA TYR A 87 -2.75 7.25 4.56
C TYR A 87 -1.57 8.04 3.98
N GLN A 88 -0.83 7.47 3.02
CA GLN A 88 0.28 8.15 2.34
C GLN A 88 -0.17 9.46 1.71
N TYR A 89 -1.34 9.49 1.06
CA TYR A 89 -1.87 10.71 0.44
C TYR A 89 -2.28 11.77 1.48
N GLU A 90 -2.96 11.36 2.54
CA GLU A 90 -3.52 12.26 3.55
C GLU A 90 -2.44 12.96 4.38
N VAL A 91 -1.35 12.26 4.72
CA VAL A 91 -0.27 12.85 5.53
C VAL A 91 0.65 13.79 4.74
N LEU A 92 0.54 13.83 3.41
CA LEU A 92 1.35 14.71 2.57
C LEU A 92 0.82 16.15 2.57
N SER A 93 1.74 17.10 2.44
CA SER A 93 1.39 18.50 2.15
C SER A 93 0.74 18.62 0.76
N PRO A 94 -0.07 19.66 0.50
CA PRO A 94 -0.71 19.86 -0.80
C PRO A 94 0.25 19.77 -1.98
N GLU A 95 1.45 20.35 -1.86
CA GLU A 95 2.47 20.35 -2.92
C GLU A 95 3.02 18.94 -3.17
N ARG A 96 3.13 18.12 -2.12
CA ARG A 96 3.60 16.74 -2.23
C ARG A 96 2.53 15.79 -2.72
N ARG A 97 1.25 16.08 -2.46
CA ARG A 97 0.11 15.29 -2.97
C ARG A 97 0.07 15.29 -4.48
N GLU A 98 0.28 16.45 -5.11
CA GLU A 98 0.34 16.53 -6.58
C GLU A 98 1.46 15.65 -7.13
N LYS A 99 2.67 15.77 -6.58
CA LYS A 99 3.81 14.94 -6.97
C LYS A 99 3.51 13.45 -6.78
N PHE A 100 2.93 13.07 -5.64
CA PHE A 100 2.56 11.69 -5.33
C PHE A 100 1.59 11.12 -6.36
N LEU A 101 0.52 11.84 -6.71
CA LEU A 101 -0.44 11.39 -7.72
C LEU A 101 0.20 11.26 -9.11
N ARG A 102 1.10 12.19 -9.48
CA ARG A 102 1.87 12.07 -10.74
C ARG A 102 2.73 10.81 -10.76
N ASP A 103 3.43 10.52 -9.66
CA ASP A 103 4.25 9.30 -9.53
C ASP A 103 3.37 8.03 -9.59
N VAL A 104 2.18 8.05 -8.99
CA VAL A 104 1.21 6.94 -9.05
C VAL A 104 0.76 6.70 -10.50
N VAL A 105 0.36 7.75 -11.22
CA VAL A 105 -0.04 7.64 -12.64
C VAL A 105 1.10 7.09 -13.49
N GLU A 106 2.32 7.59 -13.30
CA GLU A 106 3.54 7.11 -13.93
C GLU A 106 3.77 5.61 -13.70
N MET A 107 3.67 5.15 -12.45
CA MET A 107 3.90 3.76 -12.08
C MET A 107 2.84 2.79 -12.66
N ASN A 108 1.65 3.29 -13.01
CA ASN A 108 0.55 2.48 -13.51
C ASN A 108 0.31 2.60 -15.03
N ARG A 109 1.13 3.36 -15.76
CA ARG A 109 0.94 3.53 -17.22
C ARG A 109 0.93 2.23 -18.03
N HIS A 110 1.54 1.18 -17.51
CA HIS A 110 1.64 -0.12 -18.20
C HIS A 110 0.88 -1.24 -17.49
N THR A 111 0.14 -0.96 -16.42
CA THR A 111 -0.46 -2.00 -15.57
C THR A 111 -1.85 -2.43 -16.04
N GLY A 112 -2.37 -1.88 -17.13
CA GLY A 112 -3.72 -2.18 -17.63
C GLY A 112 -4.83 -1.47 -16.84
N LEU A 113 -4.47 -0.66 -15.83
CA LEU A 113 -5.30 0.40 -15.27
C LEU A 113 -5.27 1.59 -16.24
N GLY A 114 -5.91 1.41 -17.41
CA GLY A 114 -6.12 2.54 -18.31
C GLY A 114 -6.99 3.56 -17.60
N ILE A 115 -6.49 4.77 -17.43
CA ILE A 115 -7.38 5.93 -17.31
C ILE A 115 -8.23 5.88 -18.58
N ILE A 116 -9.54 5.80 -18.40
CA ILE A 116 -10.48 5.94 -19.50
C ILE A 116 -10.29 7.41 -19.94
N ASP A 117 -9.43 7.63 -20.93
CA ASP A 117 -9.47 8.85 -21.70
C ASP A 117 -10.85 8.83 -22.38
N GLU A 118 -11.76 9.68 -21.92
CA GLU A 118 -13.01 9.99 -22.64
C GLU A 118 -12.71 10.57 -24.02
#